data_AF-A0A3S1HQ22-F1
#
_entry.id   AF-A0A3S1HQ22-F1
#
_cell.length_a   1.000
_cell.length_b   1.000
_cell.length_c   1.000
_cell.angle_alpha   90.00
_cell.angle_beta   90.00
_cell.angle_gamma   90.00
#
_symmetry.space_group_name_H-M   'P 1'
#
loop_
_entity.id
_entity.type
_entity.pdbx_description
1 polymer ?
#
loop_
_entity_poly.entity_id
_entity_poly.type
_entity_poly.pdbx_seq_one_letter_code
_entity_poly.pdbx_strand_id
1 'polypeptide(L)' 'MTTRTDTSSSAYHPDDIAVWPDGTWAFVGELAEGGYGHKSDDYEIVPLEDVDRLRELGIADELS' A
#
# COMPACT_ATOMS: atom_id res chain seq x y z
N MET A 1 -16.67 0.79 -15.88
CA MET A 1 -15.69 1.43 -14.99
C MET A 1 -15.60 0.55 -13.77
N THR A 2 -14.54 -0.24 -13.69
CA THR A 2 -14.46 -1.35 -12.73
C THR A 2 -14.22 -0.76 -11.34
N THR A 3 -15.26 -0.84 -10.50
CA THR A 3 -15.21 -0.58 -9.06
C THR A 3 -14.27 -1.59 -8.42
N ARG A 4 -13.10 -1.17 -7.92
CA ARG A 4 -12.28 -1.98 -7.02
C ARG A 4 -12.64 -1.58 -5.58
N THR A 5 -13.56 -2.36 -5.05
CA THR A 5 -13.78 -2.73 -3.64
C THR A 5 -13.44 -1.70 -2.56
N ASP A 6 -14.51 -1.17 -1.97
CA ASP A 6 -14.63 -0.85 -0.55
C ASP A 6 -13.85 -1.86 0.32
N THR A 7 -12.81 -1.40 1.02
CA THR A 7 -12.44 -1.96 2.31
C THR A 7 -12.68 -0.86 3.34
N SER A 8 -13.76 -1.06 4.06
CA SER A 8 -14.32 -0.17 5.06
C SER A 8 -13.33 0.08 6.21
N SER A 9 -13.28 1.33 6.66
CA SER A 9 -12.74 1.82 7.94
C SER A 9 -12.44 0.75 9.01
N SER A 10 -11.17 0.39 9.17
CA SER A 10 -10.65 -0.06 10.47
C SER A 10 -9.13 0.14 10.49
N ALA A 11 -8.72 1.36 10.87
CA ALA A 11 -7.34 1.76 11.21
C ALA A 11 -6.23 1.03 10.43
N TYR A 12 -5.84 1.60 9.28
CA TYR A 12 -4.61 1.18 8.60
C TYR A 12 -3.46 1.11 9.61
N HIS A 13 -2.80 -0.05 9.66
CA HIS A 13 -1.66 -0.25 10.52
C HIS A 13 -0.47 0.54 9.95
N PRO A 14 0.39 1.12 10.80
CA PRO A 14 1.61 1.79 10.33
C PRO A 14 2.54 0.82 9.57
N ASP A 15 2.40 -0.48 9.79
CA ASP A 15 3.11 -1.56 9.11
C ASP A 15 2.50 -1.96 7.76
N ASP A 16 1.32 -1.43 7.40
CA ASP A 16 0.73 -1.67 6.08
C ASP A 16 1.54 -0.97 4.99
N ILE A 17 1.46 -1.48 3.76
CA ILE A 17 2.22 -0.98 2.61
C ILE A 17 1.25 -0.34 1.61
N ALA A 18 1.43 0.95 1.36
CA ALA A 18 0.78 1.62 0.25
C ALA A 18 1.57 1.41 -1.04
N VAL A 19 0.88 0.96 -2.09
CA VAL A 19 1.45 0.61 -3.39
C VAL A 19 0.81 1.47 -4.47
N TRP A 20 1.64 2.13 -5.25
CA TRP A 20 1.23 2.93 -6.40
C TRP A 20 1.21 2.07 -7.68
N PRO A 21 0.39 2.45 -8.67
CA PRO A 21 0.30 1.76 -9.95
C PRO A 21 1.61 1.75 -10.75
N ASP A 22 2.54 2.66 -10.46
CA ASP A 22 3.91 2.67 -11.00
C ASP A 22 4.81 1.57 -10.40
N GLY A 23 4.30 0.76 -9.45
CA GLY A 23 5.06 -0.26 -8.73
C GLY A 23 5.90 0.30 -7.58
N THR A 24 5.85 1.61 -7.33
CA THR A 24 6.45 2.19 -6.12
C THR A 24 5.62 1.80 -4.91
N TRP A 25 6.25 1.58 -3.77
CA TRP A 25 5.58 1.27 -2.52
C TRP A 25 6.19 2.08 -1.35
N ALA A 26 5.42 2.26 -0.28
CA ALA A 26 5.86 2.91 0.96
C ALA A 26 5.04 2.41 2.15
N PHE A 27 5.59 2.51 3.36
CA PHE A 27 4.83 2.18 4.57
C PHE A 27 3.78 3.25 4.88
N VAL A 28 2.61 2.81 5.35
CA VAL A 28 1.55 3.72 5.79
C VAL A 28 2.02 4.57 6.97
N GLY A 29 2.90 4.05 7.84
CA GLY A 29 3.56 4.85 8.88
C GLY A 29 4.37 6.02 8.30
N GLU A 30 5.10 5.79 7.20
CA GLU A 30 5.91 6.81 6.52
C GLU A 30 5.03 7.84 5.76
N LEU A 31 3.90 7.38 5.22
CA LEU A 31 2.84 8.25 4.68
C LEU A 31 2.25 9.16 5.75
N ALA A 32 1.96 8.60 6.94
CA ALA A 32 1.40 9.34 8.07
C ALA A 32 2.37 10.39 8.64
N GLU A 33 3.68 10.17 8.52
CA GLU A 33 4.71 11.16 8.88
C GLU A 33 4.74 12.38 7.93
N GLY A 34 3.95 12.36 6.84
CA GLY A 34 3.78 13.48 5.92
C GLY A 34 4.80 13.52 4.78
N GLY A 35 5.59 12.46 4.59
CA GLY A 35 6.62 12.38 3.53
C GLY A 35 6.07 12.36 2.09
N TYR A 36 4.80 12.00 1.91
CA TYR A 36 4.21 11.75 0.60
C TYR A 36 3.07 12.69 0.21
N GLY A 37 2.92 13.85 0.88
CA GLY A 37 1.87 14.83 0.55
C GLY A 37 1.93 15.41 -0.87
N HIS A 38 2.98 15.10 -1.64
CA HIS A 38 3.12 15.48 -3.05
C HIS A 38 2.75 14.37 -4.05
N LYS A 39 2.39 13.18 -3.58
CA LYS A 39 2.10 12.00 -4.40
C LYS A 39 0.59 11.79 -4.49
N SER A 40 0.11 11.25 -5.62
CA SER A 40 -1.31 10.98 -5.83
C SER A 40 -1.86 10.02 -4.76
N ASP A 41 -3.10 10.26 -4.35
CA ASP A 41 -3.87 9.42 -3.42
C ASP A 41 -4.34 8.10 -4.05
N ASP A 42 -4.06 7.87 -5.34
CA ASP A 42 -4.26 6.61 -6.06
C ASP A 42 -3.17 5.59 -5.67
N TYR A 43 -3.21 5.14 -4.43
CA TYR A 43 -2.45 4.00 -3.93
C TYR A 43 -3.40 2.94 -3.37
N GLU A 44 -2.99 1.69 -3.48
CA GLU A 44 -3.65 0.56 -2.83
C GLU A 44 -2.89 0.24 -1.54
N ILE A 45 -3.59 0.21 -0.41
CA ILE A 45 -3.00 -0.26 0.84
C ILE A 45 -3.11 -1.78 0.91
N VAL A 46 -1.95 -2.43 0.97
CA VAL A 46 -1.77 -3.86 1.08
C VAL A 46 -1.25 -4.18 2.49
N PRO A 47 -1.94 -5.04 3.25
CA PRO A 47 -1.44 -5.50 4.54
C PRO A 47 -0.13 -6.26 4.40
N LEU A 48 0.80 -6.08 5.33
CA LEU A 48 2.06 -6.86 5.35
C LEU A 48 1.78 -8.38 5.47
N GLU A 49 0.66 -8.74 6.10
CA GLU A 49 0.19 -10.12 6.23
C GLU A 49 -0.22 -10.74 4.89
N ASP A 50 -0.53 -9.92 3.87
CA ASP A 50 -0.98 -10.37 2.55
C ASP A 50 0.22 -10.63 1.63
N VAL A 51 1.00 -11.65 1.99
CA VAL A 51 2.22 -12.05 1.28
C VAL A 51 1.94 -12.44 -0.17
N ASP A 52 0.77 -13.03 -0.45
CA ASP A 52 0.35 -13.34 -1.82
C ASP A 52 0.25 -12.05 -2.66
N ARG A 53 -0.44 -11.02 -2.17
CA ARG A 53 -0.54 -9.72 -2.86
C ARG A 53 0.82 -9.04 -3.02
N LEU A 54 1.65 -9.05 -1.97
CA LEU A 54 3.01 -8.48 -2.03
C LEU A 54 3.88 -9.20 -3.07
N ARG A 55 3.71 -10.53 -3.25
CA ARG A 55 4.38 -11.30 -4.30
C ARG A 55 3.86 -10.97 -5.69
N GLU A 56 2.55 -10.79 -5.86
CA GLU A 56 1.97 -10.38 -7.14
C GLU A 56 2.49 -9.00 -7.60
N LEU A 57 2.77 -8.12 -6.63
CA LEU A 57 3.30 -6.78 -6.87
C LEU A 57 4.84 -6.74 -6.99
N GLY A 58 5.52 -7.86 -6.74
CA GLY A 58 6.99 -7.94 -6.75
C GLY A 58 7.66 -7.31 -5.52
N ILE A 59 6.89 -6.85 -4.54
CA ILE A 59 7.37 -6.19 -3.32
C ILE A 59 7.92 -7.20 -2.32
N ALA A 60 7.30 -8.38 -2.25
CA ALA A 60 7.75 -9.45 -1.35
C ALA A 60 9.18 -9.95 -1.68
N ASP A 61 9.61 -9.82 -2.94
CA ASP A 61 10.99 -10.13 -3.36
C ASP A 61 11.97 -9.06 -2.87
N GLU A 62 11.56 -7.78 -2.91
CA GLU A 62 12.36 -6.64 -2.45
C GLU A 62 12.57 -6.61 -0.93
N LEU A 63 11.63 -7.19 -0.16
CA LEU A 63 11.67 -7.32 1.30
C LEU A 63 12.47 -8.55 1.80
N SER A 64 13.01 -9.38 0.90
CA SER A 64 13.69 -10.66 1.23
C SER A 64 15.15 -10.52 1.66
#